data_AF-H0I369-F1
#
_entry.id   AF-H0I369-F1
#
_cell.length_a   1.000
_cell.length_b   1.000
_cell.length_c   1.000
_cell.angle_alpha   90.00
_cell.angle_beta   90.00
_cell.angle_gamma   90.00
#
_symmetry.space_group_name_H-M   'P 1'
#
loop_
_entity.id
_entity.type
_entity.pdbx_description
1 polymer ?
#
loop_
_entity_poly.entity_id
_entity_poly.type
_entity_poly.pdbx_seq_one_letter_code
_entity_poly.pdbx_strand_id
1 'polypeptide(L)' 'MKLLSLITQPLSAFRKFVAPRYRPELHYMRGPGPAYARRTVTVDARRRGR' A
#
# COMPACT_ATOMS: atom_id res chain seq x y z
N MET A 1 -18.79 -19.69 28.81
CA MET A 1 -18.77 -18.94 27.52
C MET A 1 -17.87 -17.69 27.57
N LYS A 2 -16.64 -17.75 28.11
CA LYS A 2 -15.71 -16.60 28.18
C LYS A 2 -14.31 -16.88 27.60
N LEU A 3 -13.99 -18.15 27.37
CA LEU A 3 -12.68 -18.57 26.87
C LEU A 3 -12.54 -18.37 25.35
N LEU A 4 -13.62 -18.59 24.60
CA LEU A 4 -13.62 -18.45 23.14
C LEU A 4 -13.38 -16.99 22.70
N SER A 5 -13.87 -16.00 23.45
CA SER A 5 -13.68 -14.58 23.15
C SER A 5 -12.23 -14.10 23.33
N LEU A 6 -11.46 -14.77 24.19
CA LEU A 6 -10.03 -14.46 24.38
C LEU A 6 -9.20 -14.97 23.20
N ILE A 7 -9.68 -15.99 22.49
CA ILE A 7 -8.98 -16.61 21.36
C ILE A 7 -9.37 -15.94 20.03
N THR A 8 -10.59 -15.41 19.90
CA THR A 8 -11.04 -14.76 18.66
C THR A 8 -10.33 -13.43 18.37
N GLN A 9 -9.94 -12.68 19.40
CA GLN A 9 -9.20 -11.42 19.25
C GLN A 9 -7.81 -11.60 18.61
N PRO A 10 -6.90 -12.44 19.14
CA PRO A 10 -5.59 -12.66 18.54
C PRO A 10 -5.70 -13.35 17.17
N LEU A 11 -6.67 -14.25 16.99
CA LEU A 11 -6.88 -14.95 15.71
C LEU A 11 -7.25 -13.99 14.57
N SER A 12 -8.01 -12.93 14.86
CA SER A 12 -8.35 -11.88 13.90
C SER A 12 -7.12 -11.07 13.45
N ALA A 13 -6.22 -10.75 14.39
CA ALA A 13 -4.97 -10.06 14.08
C ALA A 13 -4.03 -10.95 13.25
N PHE A 14 -3.91 -12.23 13.63
CA PHE A 14 -3.08 -13.21 12.93
C PHE A 14 -3.58 -13.47 11.50
N ARG A 15 -4.90 -13.49 11.29
CA ARG A 15 -5.49 -13.64 9.94
C ARG A 15 -5.09 -12.51 8.99
N LYS A 16 -4.91 -11.28 9.48
CA LYS A 16 -4.43 -10.15 8.67
C LYS A 16 -2.95 -10.28 8.30
N PHE A 17 -2.19 -11.01 9.10
CA PHE A 17 -0.77 -11.27 8.88
C PHE A 17 -0.54 -12.41 7.87
N VAL A 18 -1.31 -13.50 7.99
CA VAL A 18 -1.21 -14.67 7.09
C VAL A 18 -1.89 -14.44 5.75
N ALA A 19 -3.05 -13.78 5.74
CA ALA A 19 -3.77 -13.40 4.54
C ALA A 19 -3.84 -11.87 4.46
N PRO A 20 -2.71 -11.20 4.14
CA PRO A 20 -2.76 -9.79 3.80
C PRO A 20 -3.63 -9.69 2.56
N ARG A 21 -4.89 -9.32 2.76
CA ARG A 21 -5.82 -9.03 1.66
C ARG A 21 -5.20 -7.86 0.95
N TYR A 22 -4.52 -8.13 -0.15
CA TYR A 22 -3.85 -7.15 -0.98
C TYR A 22 -4.85 -6.02 -1.23
N ARG A 23 -4.64 -4.88 -0.56
CA ARG A 23 -5.50 -3.69 -0.63
C ARG A 23 -4.86 -2.74 -1.62
N PRO A 24 -5.21 -2.85 -2.91
CA PRO A 24 -4.67 -1.97 -3.95
C PRO A 24 -4.91 -0.49 -3.62
N GLU A 25 -5.99 -0.17 -2.90
CA GLU A 25 -6.33 1.18 -2.42
C GLU A 25 -5.19 1.88 -1.67
N LEU A 26 -4.31 1.16 -0.98
CA LEU A 26 -3.12 1.72 -0.32
C LEU A 26 -1.91 1.86 -1.25
N HIS A 27 -1.88 1.09 -2.34
CA HIS A 27 -0.77 1.06 -3.30
C HIS A 27 -0.94 2.07 -4.44
N TYR A 28 -2.16 2.32 -4.89
CA TYR A 28 -2.44 3.25 -5.99
C TYR A 28 -2.58 4.71 -5.56
N MET A 29 -2.79 4.97 -4.26
CA MET A 29 -2.78 6.33 -3.70
C MET A 29 -1.37 6.86 -3.41
N ARG A 30 -0.34 6.04 -3.60
CA ARG A 30 1.07 6.43 -3.35
C ARG A 30 1.65 7.36 -4.42
N GLY A 31 0.80 7.79 -5.35
CA GLY A 31 1.23 8.53 -6.52
C GLY A 31 2.13 7.69 -7.42
N PRO A 32 2.60 8.28 -8.52
CA PRO A 32 3.59 7.63 -9.34
C PRO A 32 4.82 7.24 -8.52
N GLY A 33 5.16 5.95 -8.54
CA GLY A 33 6.35 5.46 -7.86
C GLY A 33 7.62 6.22 -8.28
N PRO A 34 8.72 6.10 -7.52
CA PRO A 34 9.94 6.89 -7.73
C PRO A 34 10.48 6.81 -9.16
N ALA A 35 10.27 5.69 -9.85
CA ALA A 35 10.62 5.54 -11.26
C ALA A 35 9.79 6.44 -12.21
N TYR A 36 8.48 6.55 -11.99
CA TYR A 36 7.62 7.43 -12.80
C TYR A 36 7.84 8.90 -12.46
N ALA A 37 8.04 9.24 -11.18
CA ALA A 37 8.36 10.60 -10.75
C ALA A 37 9.67 11.12 -11.37
N ARG A 38 10.70 10.26 -11.47
CA ARG A 38 11.95 10.63 -12.16
C ARG A 38 11.71 10.94 -13.64
N ARG A 39 10.89 10.14 -14.31
CA ARG A 39 10.59 10.32 -15.74
C ARG A 39 9.82 11.60 -16.00
N THR A 40 8.85 11.96 -15.17
CA THR A 40 8.11 13.22 -15.31
C THR A 40 9.04 14.43 -15.14
N VAL A 41 9.93 14.41 -14.14
CA VAL A 41 10.93 15.48 -13.93
C VAL A 41 11.85 15.62 -15.14
N THR A 42 12.36 14.51 -15.70
CA THR A 42 13.23 14.57 -16.89
C THR A 42 12.49 15.08 -18.14
N VAL A 43 11.23 14.68 -18.32
CA VAL A 43 10.41 15.10 -19.46
C VAL A 43 10.00 16.57 -19.33
N ASP A 44 9.62 17.03 -18.13
CA ASP A 44 9.28 18.44 -17.87
C ASP A 44 10.50 19.35 -18.01
N ALA A 45 11.68 18.91 -17.57
CA ALA A 45 12.94 19.63 -17.78
C ALA A 45 13.26 19.82 -19.28
N ARG A 46 13.03 18.78 -20.10
CA ARG A 46 13.20 18.89 -21.57
C ARG A 46 12.17 19.81 -22.23
N ARG A 47 10.94 19.87 -21.70
CA ARG A 47 9.88 20.73 -22.25
C ARG A 47 10.07 22.20 -21.92
N ARG A 48 10.58 22.54 -20.73
CA ARG A 48 10.87 23.93 -20.34
C ARG A 48 12.06 24.56 -21.06
N GLY A 49 12.96 23.75 -21.61
CA GLY A 49 14.10 24.22 -22.40
C GLY A 49 13.80 24.44 -23.89
N ARG A 50 12.52 24.39 -24.30
CA ARG A 50 12.06 24.71 -25.66
C ARG A 50 11.22 25.97 -25.67
#